data_AF-A0A7S3V2P0-F1
#
_entry.id   AF-A0A7S3V2P0-F1
#
_cell.length_a   1.000
_cell.length_b   1.000
_cell.length_c   1.000
_cell.angle_alpha   90.00
_cell.angle_beta   90.00
_cell.angle_gamma   90.00
#
_symmetry.space_group_name_H-M   'P 1'
#
loop_
_entity.id
_entity.type
_entity.pdbx_description
1 polymer ?
#
loop_
_entity_poly.entity_id
_entity_poly.type
_entity_poly.pdbx_seq_one_letter_code
_entity_poly.pdbx_strand_id
1 'polypeptide(L)'
;QPLVGFAQNRCVSDEDLLGLYAQSSSSKGLYIVDARPMAAVIGNTLMGKGIEKIKRYENTKIKLCNIGNIHVMRASLLKLVSAVRSQTNNNDGKQFLADLNSSEWLCHIHKLIKASVFVADRVENRGCSVLVHCSDGFDRTPQLVSIAKILLDSWYRTLKGFCILIEAEWCEFGHKFLDRNNDRNSDDFSPVFLQFLDAIHSIRATRPNHFEFNEELLLYLANAVYSGRYCNFMFNDSRQRKKNQTKLESTQAFSNVWTHVFSNRDKFTNGNYERFNQSLWPSRSIKAVRFWKRYFYRDYPYLLDL
;
A
#
# COMPACT_ATOMS: atom_id res chain seq x y z
N GLN A 1 11.29 7.12 -10.54
CA GLN A 1 12.72 7.31 -10.17
C GLN A 1 13.39 8.22 -11.19
N PRO A 2 14.46 8.94 -10.81
CA PRO A 2 15.19 9.80 -11.74
C PRO A 2 16.06 8.97 -12.71
N LEU A 3 16.32 9.53 -13.90
CA LEU A 3 17.10 8.92 -14.98
C LEU A 3 18.59 9.31 -14.91
N VAL A 4 19.20 9.12 -13.73
CA VAL A 4 20.59 9.55 -13.47
C VAL A 4 21.59 8.67 -14.22
N GLY A 5 21.44 7.35 -14.13
CA GLY A 5 22.30 6.36 -14.77
C GLY A 5 23.78 6.44 -14.35
N PHE A 6 24.63 5.67 -15.03
CA PHE A 6 26.08 5.73 -14.83
C PHE A 6 26.69 7.05 -15.25
N ALA A 7 26.17 7.67 -16.32
CA ALA A 7 26.61 8.94 -16.83
C ALA A 7 26.36 10.10 -15.84
N GLN A 8 25.65 9.85 -14.75
CA GLN A 8 25.33 10.86 -13.74
C GLN A 8 24.56 12.04 -14.33
N ASN A 9 23.65 11.73 -15.25
CA ASN A 9 22.79 12.69 -15.91
C ASN A 9 22.03 13.53 -14.89
N ARG A 10 21.76 14.77 -15.25
CA ARG A 10 21.01 15.71 -14.44
C ARG A 10 19.92 16.38 -15.26
N CYS A 11 18.90 16.87 -14.57
CA CYS A 11 17.82 17.64 -15.15
C CYS A 11 17.61 18.88 -14.29
N VAL A 12 17.98 20.06 -14.82
CA VAL A 12 17.88 21.32 -14.07
C VAL A 12 16.43 21.61 -13.67
N SER A 13 15.47 21.37 -14.58
CA SER A 13 14.05 21.56 -14.26
C SER A 13 13.53 20.64 -13.16
N ASP A 14 14.09 19.44 -13.01
CA ASP A 14 13.75 18.52 -11.90
C ASP A 14 14.35 19.03 -10.57
N GLU A 15 15.60 19.49 -10.60
CA GLU A 15 16.27 20.09 -9.45
C GLU A 15 15.53 21.35 -8.97
N ASP A 16 15.15 22.25 -9.88
CA ASP A 16 14.39 23.47 -9.59
C ASP A 16 13.01 23.13 -8.99
N LEU A 17 12.31 22.16 -9.57
CA LEU A 17 11.00 21.72 -9.08
C LEU A 17 11.09 21.17 -7.64
N LEU A 18 12.07 20.31 -7.36
CA LEU A 18 12.26 19.79 -6.00
C LEU A 18 12.73 20.89 -5.03
N GLY A 19 13.49 21.88 -5.51
CA GLY A 19 13.82 23.08 -4.76
C GLY A 19 12.57 23.88 -4.36
N LEU A 20 11.61 24.05 -5.27
CA LEU A 20 10.32 24.70 -4.98
C LEU A 20 9.50 23.91 -3.94
N TYR A 21 9.50 22.58 -4.01
CA TYR A 21 8.85 21.75 -2.97
C TYR A 21 9.51 21.86 -1.61
N ALA A 22 10.84 21.98 -1.55
CA ALA A 22 11.53 22.24 -0.29
C ALA A 22 11.12 23.60 0.28
N GLN A 23 11.19 24.66 -0.55
CA GLN A 23 10.88 26.06 -0.19
C GLN A 23 9.43 26.26 0.26
N SER A 24 8.47 25.49 -0.28
CA SER A 24 7.05 25.59 0.08
C SER A 24 6.71 25.01 1.45
N SER A 25 7.61 24.22 2.05
CA SER A 25 7.42 23.65 3.38
C SER A 25 7.80 24.63 4.49
N SER A 26 7.17 24.51 5.66
CA SER A 26 7.47 25.35 6.83
C SER A 26 8.93 25.29 7.27
N SER A 27 9.56 24.12 7.12
CA SER A 27 10.98 23.90 7.46
C SER A 27 11.95 24.24 6.32
N LYS A 28 11.45 24.65 5.15
CA LYS A 28 12.22 24.83 3.91
C LYS A 28 13.02 23.58 3.51
N GLY A 29 12.55 22.39 3.89
CA GLY A 29 13.24 21.11 3.70
C GLY A 29 12.41 20.08 2.94
N LEU A 30 13.10 19.26 2.15
CA LEU A 30 12.52 18.15 1.40
C LEU A 30 13.09 16.81 1.88
N TYR A 31 12.21 15.85 2.16
CA TYR A 31 12.58 14.45 2.27
C TYR A 31 12.21 13.69 1.00
N ILE A 32 13.19 13.08 0.36
CA ILE A 32 12.96 12.09 -0.70
C ILE A 32 12.95 10.71 -0.04
N VAL A 33 11.81 10.04 -0.11
CA VAL A 33 11.59 8.71 0.43
C VAL A 33 11.54 7.73 -0.72
N ASP A 34 12.65 7.03 -0.92
CA ASP A 34 12.74 5.96 -1.90
C ASP A 34 12.39 4.63 -1.22
N ALA A 35 11.30 4.02 -1.66
CA ALA A 35 10.78 2.80 -1.05
C ALA A 35 11.76 1.61 -1.13
N ARG A 36 12.73 1.65 -2.06
CA ARG A 36 13.55 0.49 -2.43
C ARG A 36 14.66 0.18 -1.42
N PRO A 37 15.20 -1.06 -1.46
CA PRO A 37 16.51 -1.35 -0.88
C PRO A 37 17.64 -0.83 -1.78
N MET A 38 18.79 -0.54 -1.17
CA MET A 38 19.98 -0.04 -1.87
C MET A 38 20.40 -0.94 -3.05
N ALA A 39 20.33 -2.27 -2.91
CA ALA A 39 20.66 -3.21 -3.98
C ALA A 39 19.79 -2.98 -5.24
N ALA A 40 18.50 -2.70 -5.06
CA ALA A 40 17.62 -2.39 -6.18
C ALA A 40 17.92 -1.01 -6.79
N VAL A 41 18.34 -0.03 -5.98
CA VAL A 41 18.79 1.28 -6.48
C VAL A 41 20.02 1.13 -7.38
N ILE A 42 21.01 0.35 -6.93
CA ILE A 42 22.22 0.04 -7.71
C ILE A 42 21.84 -0.65 -9.02
N GLY A 43 21.03 -1.71 -8.96
CA GLY A 43 20.52 -2.41 -10.15
C GLY A 43 19.83 -1.49 -11.15
N ASN A 44 18.96 -0.60 -10.68
CA ASN A 44 18.30 0.39 -11.55
C ASN A 44 19.27 1.43 -12.11
N THR A 45 20.31 1.80 -11.36
CA THR A 45 21.35 2.73 -11.82
C THR A 45 22.14 2.12 -12.98
N LEU A 46 22.42 0.80 -12.91
CA LEU A 46 23.04 0.07 -14.02
C LEU A 46 22.19 0.10 -15.31
N MET A 47 20.87 0.22 -15.18
CA MET A 47 19.92 0.31 -16.29
C MET A 47 19.61 1.76 -16.72
N GLY A 48 20.45 2.73 -16.36
CA GLY A 48 20.28 4.13 -16.75
C GLY A 48 19.27 4.93 -15.91
N LYS A 49 18.77 4.36 -14.81
CA LYS A 49 17.86 5.02 -13.86
C LYS A 49 18.62 5.37 -12.58
N GLY A 50 18.02 5.34 -11.38
CA GLY A 50 18.78 5.50 -10.14
C GLY A 50 18.06 6.28 -9.06
N ILE A 51 18.81 7.14 -8.36
CA ILE A 51 18.37 7.93 -7.21
C ILE A 51 18.97 9.34 -7.27
N GLU A 52 18.29 10.29 -6.65
CA GLU A 52 18.65 11.69 -6.55
C GLU A 52 20.00 11.84 -5.83
N LYS A 53 20.78 12.86 -6.22
CA LYS A 53 22.06 13.17 -5.61
C LYS A 53 21.94 14.35 -4.68
N ILE A 54 22.05 14.14 -3.38
CA ILE A 54 21.90 15.19 -2.35
C ILE A 54 22.71 16.47 -2.66
N LYS A 55 23.91 16.36 -3.23
CA LYS A 55 24.73 17.53 -3.63
C LYS A 55 24.09 18.44 -4.70
N ARG A 56 23.06 17.97 -5.40
CA ARG A 56 22.34 18.68 -6.48
C ARG A 56 20.97 19.18 -6.04
N TYR A 57 20.38 18.55 -5.04
CA TYR A 57 19.08 18.91 -4.51
C TYR A 57 19.28 19.59 -3.15
N GLU A 58 19.29 20.92 -3.15
CA GLU A 58 19.49 21.70 -1.94
C GLU A 58 18.42 21.39 -0.88
N ASN A 59 18.79 21.50 0.39
CA ASN A 59 17.91 21.24 1.55
C ASN A 59 17.15 19.90 1.49
N THR A 60 17.73 18.92 0.81
CA THR A 60 17.10 17.61 0.58
C THR A 60 17.80 16.51 1.35
N LYS A 61 17.01 15.61 1.95
CA LYS A 61 17.49 14.39 2.61
C LYS A 61 16.84 13.17 1.97
N ILE A 62 17.62 12.11 1.78
CA ILE A 62 17.13 10.87 1.18
C ILE A 62 16.98 9.78 2.24
N LYS A 63 15.87 9.05 2.20
CA LYS A 63 15.60 7.88 3.04
C LYS A 63 15.25 6.67 2.18
N LEU A 64 16.03 5.60 2.31
CA LEU A 64 15.67 4.28 1.80
C LEU A 64 14.79 3.52 2.80
N CYS A 65 13.68 2.94 2.31
CA CYS A 65 12.75 2.17 3.13
C CYS A 65 13.02 0.66 3.14
N ASN A 66 13.84 0.16 2.21
CA ASN A 66 14.19 -1.27 2.10
C ASN A 66 12.96 -2.20 1.90
N ILE A 67 12.00 -1.78 1.08
CA ILE A 67 10.83 -2.58 0.71
C ILE A 67 11.12 -3.34 -0.58
N GLY A 68 11.05 -4.67 -0.50
CA GLY A 68 11.29 -5.58 -1.63
C GLY A 68 10.40 -5.30 -2.85
N ASN A 69 10.77 -5.84 -4.01
CA ASN A 69 9.97 -5.71 -5.22
C ASN A 69 8.78 -6.68 -5.23
N ILE A 70 8.01 -6.65 -6.32
CA ILE A 70 6.81 -7.47 -6.50
C ILE A 70 7.07 -8.99 -6.37
N HIS A 71 8.24 -9.46 -6.80
CA HIS A 71 8.61 -10.89 -6.74
C HIS A 71 8.87 -11.35 -5.31
N VAL A 72 9.51 -10.50 -4.49
CA VAL A 72 9.69 -10.75 -3.05
C VAL A 72 8.33 -10.88 -2.36
N MET A 73 7.39 -9.98 -2.67
CA MET A 73 6.05 -10.00 -2.07
C MET A 73 5.22 -11.20 -2.53
N ARG A 74 5.34 -11.60 -3.80
CA ARG A 74 4.73 -12.84 -4.32
C ARG A 74 5.26 -14.07 -3.58
N ALA A 75 6.59 -14.19 -3.48
CA ALA A 75 7.22 -15.33 -2.79
C ALA A 75 6.80 -15.39 -1.31
N SER A 76 6.73 -14.24 -0.64
CA SER A 76 6.26 -14.14 0.75
C SER A 76 4.82 -14.64 0.91
N LEU A 77 3.90 -14.20 0.04
CA LEU A 77 2.51 -14.68 0.08
C LEU A 77 2.41 -16.18 -0.18
N LEU A 78 3.16 -16.72 -1.15
CA LEU A 78 3.13 -18.15 -1.46
C LEU A 78 3.56 -18.99 -0.26
N LYS A 79 4.62 -18.58 0.45
CA LYS A 79 5.06 -19.22 1.69
C LYS A 79 3.99 -19.12 2.78
N LEU A 80 3.37 -17.95 2.94
CA LEU A 80 2.30 -17.77 3.94
C LEU A 80 1.09 -18.67 3.65
N VAL A 81 0.63 -18.71 2.41
CA VAL A 81 -0.49 -19.57 2.01
C VAL A 81 -0.15 -21.05 2.22
N SER A 82 1.11 -21.43 1.96
CA SER A 82 1.59 -22.78 2.26
C SER A 82 1.56 -23.07 3.77
N ALA A 83 2.01 -22.13 4.61
CA ALA A 83 1.99 -22.27 6.06
C ALA A 83 0.56 -22.46 6.59
N VAL A 84 -0.39 -21.69 6.08
CA VAL A 84 -1.82 -21.81 6.42
C VAL A 84 -2.39 -23.16 6.00
N ARG A 85 -2.09 -23.62 4.78
CA ARG A 85 -2.57 -24.91 4.24
C ARG A 85 -2.05 -26.12 5.00
N SER A 86 -0.82 -26.04 5.50
CA SER A 86 -0.19 -27.11 6.27
C SER A 86 -0.64 -27.15 7.73
N GLN A 87 -1.44 -26.19 8.18
CA GLN A 87 -1.91 -26.13 9.55
C GLN A 87 -3.01 -27.18 9.79
N THR A 88 -2.78 -28.05 10.78
CA THR A 88 -3.72 -29.06 11.24
C THR A 88 -4.13 -28.78 12.68
N ASN A 89 -5.28 -29.30 13.11
CA ASN A 89 -5.79 -29.13 14.49
C ASN A 89 -4.92 -29.81 15.57
N ASN A 90 -3.97 -30.66 15.16
CA ASN A 90 -3.22 -31.52 16.07
C ASN A 90 -1.83 -30.98 16.46
N ASN A 91 -1.37 -29.88 15.84
CA ASN A 91 -0.06 -29.30 16.13
C ASN A 91 -0.20 -28.16 17.13
N ASP A 92 0.76 -28.05 18.07
CA ASP A 92 0.85 -27.01 19.12
C ASP A 92 1.08 -25.57 18.62
N GLY A 93 0.81 -25.31 17.34
CA GLY A 93 0.99 -24.03 16.66
C GLY A 93 2.44 -23.65 16.38
N LYS A 94 3.45 -24.34 16.95
CA LYS A 94 4.86 -23.93 16.82
C LYS A 94 5.36 -24.00 15.37
N GLN A 95 5.00 -25.07 14.64
CA GLN A 95 5.36 -25.21 13.24
C GLN A 95 4.75 -24.09 12.39
N PHE A 96 3.46 -23.79 12.61
CA PHE A 96 2.80 -22.69 11.93
C PHE A 96 3.48 -21.35 12.21
N LEU A 97 3.86 -21.06 13.47
CA LEU A 97 4.59 -19.84 13.81
C LEU A 97 5.95 -19.76 13.13
N ALA A 98 6.67 -20.88 13.03
CA ALA A 98 7.94 -20.96 12.31
C ALA A 98 7.76 -20.70 10.80
N ASP A 99 6.74 -21.29 10.19
CA ASP A 99 6.43 -21.12 8.76
C ASP A 99 5.88 -19.72 8.44
N LEU A 100 5.05 -19.17 9.33
CA LEU A 100 4.61 -17.78 9.27
C LEU A 100 5.81 -16.83 9.35
N ASN A 101 6.75 -17.07 10.26
CA ASN A 101 7.97 -16.28 10.35
C ASN A 101 8.85 -16.41 9.09
N SER A 102 8.99 -17.62 8.54
CA SER A 102 9.80 -17.88 7.33
C SER A 102 9.18 -17.28 6.05
N SER A 103 7.87 -17.01 6.07
CA SER A 103 7.18 -16.26 5.00
C SER A 103 7.59 -14.79 4.94
N GLU A 104 8.09 -14.22 6.05
CA GLU A 104 8.37 -12.79 6.23
C GLU A 104 7.18 -11.85 5.98
N TRP A 105 5.95 -12.36 5.83
CA TRP A 105 4.80 -11.54 5.47
C TRP A 105 4.57 -10.41 6.48
N LEU A 106 4.54 -10.73 7.78
CA LEU A 106 4.38 -9.74 8.84
C LEU A 106 5.56 -8.75 8.90
N CYS A 107 6.76 -9.19 8.55
CA CYS A 107 7.93 -8.32 8.43
C CYS A 107 7.77 -7.30 7.29
N HIS A 108 7.16 -7.70 6.16
CA HIS A 108 6.87 -6.79 5.06
C HIS A 108 5.76 -5.79 5.42
N ILE A 109 4.67 -6.23 6.05
CA ILE A 109 3.62 -5.32 6.55
C ILE A 109 4.20 -4.32 7.56
N HIS A 110 5.05 -4.79 8.47
CA HIS A 110 5.75 -3.94 9.43
C HIS A 110 6.64 -2.88 8.75
N LYS A 111 7.40 -3.27 7.72
CA LYS A 111 8.23 -2.33 6.94
C LYS A 111 7.37 -1.25 6.27
N LEU A 112 6.20 -1.61 5.72
CA LEU A 112 5.26 -0.65 5.13
C LEU A 112 4.77 0.36 6.18
N ILE A 113 4.21 -0.12 7.30
CA ILE A 113 3.70 0.75 8.37
C ILE A 113 4.82 1.67 8.89
N LYS A 114 6.02 1.13 9.15
CA LYS A 114 7.16 1.91 9.65
C LYS A 114 7.59 3.00 8.68
N ALA A 115 7.62 2.71 7.38
CA ALA A 115 7.96 3.68 6.34
C ALA A 115 6.88 4.76 6.20
N SER A 116 5.60 4.41 6.24
CA SER A 116 4.49 5.39 6.19
C SER A 116 4.43 6.28 7.42
N VAL A 117 4.71 5.74 8.61
CA VAL A 117 4.88 6.54 9.84
C VAL A 117 6.03 7.53 9.70
N PHE A 118 7.12 7.14 9.04
CA PHE A 118 8.22 8.07 8.76
C PHE A 118 7.77 9.20 7.84
N VAL A 119 7.05 8.89 6.74
CA VAL A 119 6.49 9.90 5.82
C VAL A 119 5.58 10.86 6.60
N ALA A 120 4.62 10.34 7.36
CA ALA A 120 3.70 11.15 8.16
C ALA A 120 4.43 12.04 9.17
N ASP A 121 5.43 11.51 9.89
CA ASP A 121 6.22 12.26 10.87
C ASP A 121 7.01 13.42 10.25
N ARG A 122 7.52 13.24 9.02
CA ARG A 122 8.23 14.31 8.30
C ARG A 122 7.28 15.45 7.91
N VAL A 123 6.04 15.13 7.53
CA VAL A 123 5.03 16.13 7.19
C VAL A 123 4.56 16.86 8.45
N GLU A 124 3.97 16.13 9.41
CA GLU A 124 3.29 16.73 10.57
C GLU A 124 4.28 17.34 11.57
N ASN A 125 5.24 16.55 12.05
CA ASN A 125 6.06 16.92 13.21
C ASN A 125 7.34 17.68 12.83
N ARG A 126 7.75 17.61 11.57
CA ARG A 126 8.96 18.30 11.08
C ARG A 126 8.65 19.45 10.13
N GLY A 127 7.40 19.57 9.67
CA GLY A 127 7.00 20.62 8.72
C GLY A 127 7.77 20.56 7.40
N CYS A 128 8.18 19.35 6.97
CA CYS A 128 8.89 19.15 5.71
C CYS A 128 7.93 18.73 4.60
N SER A 129 8.25 19.08 3.37
CA SER A 129 7.67 18.40 2.20
C SER A 129 8.29 17.01 2.06
N VAL A 130 7.54 16.06 1.51
CA VAL A 130 8.01 14.70 1.27
C VAL A 130 7.67 14.26 -0.14
N LEU A 131 8.70 13.90 -0.92
CA LEU A 131 8.56 13.23 -2.21
C LEU A 131 8.70 11.72 -1.99
N VAL A 132 7.70 10.94 -2.35
CA VAL A 132 7.75 9.47 -2.23
C VAL A 132 7.84 8.86 -3.61
N HIS A 133 8.83 7.99 -3.84
CA HIS A 133 8.90 7.20 -5.08
C HIS A 133 9.44 5.79 -4.83
N CYS A 134 9.40 4.96 -5.87
CA CYS A 134 10.10 3.69 -5.92
C CYS A 134 10.78 3.57 -7.29
N SER A 135 10.75 2.39 -7.95
CA SER A 135 11.21 2.25 -9.33
C SER A 135 10.28 3.02 -10.28
N ASP A 136 9.08 2.47 -10.50
CA ASP A 136 8.12 2.98 -11.48
C ASP A 136 7.00 3.83 -10.86
N GLY A 137 6.89 3.85 -9.53
CA GLY A 137 6.01 4.76 -8.82
C GLY A 137 4.57 4.27 -8.59
N PHE A 138 4.20 3.08 -9.06
CA PHE A 138 2.80 2.60 -9.00
C PHE A 138 2.53 1.41 -8.06
N ASP A 139 3.56 0.86 -7.38
CA ASP A 139 3.38 -0.28 -6.44
C ASP A 139 3.60 0.15 -4.98
N ARG A 140 4.86 0.40 -4.59
CA ARG A 140 5.22 0.75 -3.20
C ARG A 140 4.86 2.18 -2.85
N THR A 141 4.91 3.09 -3.82
CA THR A 141 4.56 4.50 -3.61
C THR A 141 3.11 4.67 -3.13
N PRO A 142 2.07 4.12 -3.80
CA PRO A 142 0.70 4.28 -3.32
C PRO A 142 0.46 3.58 -1.97
N GLN A 143 1.16 2.47 -1.67
CA GLN A 143 1.14 1.88 -0.31
C GLN A 143 1.58 2.92 0.73
N LEU A 144 2.75 3.54 0.52
CA LEU A 144 3.32 4.47 1.49
C LEU A 144 2.48 5.74 1.64
N VAL A 145 2.08 6.34 0.53
CA VAL A 145 1.30 7.58 0.49
C VAL A 145 -0.09 7.37 1.07
N SER A 146 -0.79 6.29 0.70
CA SER A 146 -2.14 6.02 1.21
C SER A 146 -2.15 5.82 2.72
N ILE A 147 -1.23 5.01 3.25
CA ILE A 147 -1.14 4.80 4.70
C ILE A 147 -0.77 6.12 5.40
N ALA A 148 0.19 6.90 4.89
CA ALA A 148 0.54 8.18 5.49
C ALA A 148 -0.65 9.17 5.52
N LYS A 149 -1.41 9.25 4.43
CA LYS A 149 -2.65 10.06 4.36
C LYS A 149 -3.68 9.63 5.40
N ILE A 150 -3.91 8.33 5.58
CA ILE A 150 -4.80 7.79 6.63
C ILE A 150 -4.32 8.15 8.03
N LEU A 151 -3.00 8.12 8.26
CA LEU A 151 -2.42 8.49 9.55
C LEU A 151 -2.57 9.99 9.82
N LEU A 152 -2.39 10.84 8.81
CA LEU A 152 -2.41 12.30 8.98
C LEU A 152 -3.83 12.87 9.05
N ASP A 153 -4.72 12.45 8.16
CA ASP A 153 -6.02 13.09 7.96
C ASP A 153 -7.17 12.15 8.36
N SER A 154 -7.99 12.62 9.30
CA SER A 154 -9.19 11.91 9.77
C SER A 154 -10.24 11.67 8.69
N TRP A 155 -10.25 12.47 7.62
CA TRP A 155 -11.19 12.28 6.52
C TRP A 155 -10.98 10.94 5.82
N TYR A 156 -9.73 10.53 5.57
CA TYR A 156 -9.43 9.22 4.96
C TYR A 156 -9.75 8.03 5.86
N ARG A 157 -10.12 8.26 7.12
CA ARG A 157 -10.61 7.24 8.06
C ARG A 157 -12.14 7.11 8.06
N THR A 158 -12.84 7.97 7.32
CA THR A 158 -14.27 7.82 7.00
C THR A 158 -14.45 6.75 5.91
N LEU A 159 -15.63 6.14 5.83
CA LEU A 159 -15.98 5.18 4.78
C LEU A 159 -15.79 5.82 3.40
N LYS A 160 -16.34 7.03 3.21
CA LYS A 160 -16.23 7.77 1.95
C LYS A 160 -14.81 8.19 1.63
N GLY A 161 -14.09 8.72 2.62
CA GLY A 161 -12.69 9.14 2.43
C GLY A 161 -11.78 7.98 2.08
N PHE A 162 -11.98 6.80 2.68
CA PHE A 162 -11.20 5.61 2.34
C PHE A 162 -11.46 5.12 0.91
N CYS A 163 -12.74 5.11 0.47
CA CYS A 163 -13.08 4.80 -0.92
C CYS A 163 -12.43 5.77 -1.91
N ILE A 164 -12.47 7.08 -1.62
CA ILE A 164 -11.86 8.11 -2.48
C ILE A 164 -10.33 8.00 -2.49
N LEU A 165 -9.72 7.67 -1.35
CA LEU A 165 -8.28 7.43 -1.28
C LEU A 165 -7.85 6.31 -2.23
N ILE A 166 -8.60 5.20 -2.25
CA ILE A 166 -8.32 4.07 -3.14
C ILE A 166 -8.47 4.50 -4.60
N GLU A 167 -9.54 5.23 -4.94
CA GLU A 167 -9.70 5.74 -6.31
C GLU A 167 -8.55 6.65 -6.72
N ALA A 168 -8.19 7.63 -5.91
CA ALA A 168 -7.16 8.61 -6.25
C ALA A 168 -5.75 7.97 -6.31
N GLU A 169 -5.33 7.29 -5.23
CA GLU A 169 -3.95 6.85 -5.08
C GLU A 169 -3.66 5.51 -5.76
N TRP A 170 -4.67 4.68 -6.01
CA TRP A 170 -4.48 3.37 -6.61
C TRP A 170 -5.04 3.32 -8.02
N CYS A 171 -6.32 3.62 -8.19
CA CYS A 171 -6.94 3.53 -9.50
C CYS A 171 -6.35 4.60 -10.43
N GLU A 172 -6.57 5.88 -10.13
CA GLU A 172 -6.20 7.01 -10.99
C GLU A 172 -4.70 7.19 -11.16
N PHE A 173 -3.93 7.00 -10.08
CA PHE A 173 -2.46 7.07 -10.10
C PHE A 173 -1.80 5.93 -10.89
N GLY A 174 -2.57 4.92 -11.30
CA GLY A 174 -2.11 3.90 -12.26
C GLY A 174 -1.46 2.68 -11.61
N HIS A 175 -1.92 2.27 -10.43
CA HIS A 175 -1.60 0.92 -9.95
C HIS A 175 -2.12 -0.10 -10.97
N LYS A 176 -1.25 -1.02 -11.37
CA LYS A 176 -1.50 -1.98 -12.43
C LYS A 176 -2.36 -3.16 -11.97
N PHE A 177 -3.61 -2.90 -11.59
CA PHE A 177 -4.48 -3.94 -11.02
C PHE A 177 -4.63 -5.19 -11.91
N LEU A 178 -4.74 -5.02 -13.23
CA LEU A 178 -4.86 -6.15 -14.15
C LEU A 178 -3.60 -7.01 -14.13
N ASP A 179 -2.41 -6.39 -14.29
CA ASP A 179 -1.12 -7.12 -14.29
C ASP A 179 -0.88 -7.81 -12.92
N ARG A 180 -1.28 -7.16 -11.83
CA ARG A 180 -0.99 -7.62 -10.46
C ARG A 180 -1.93 -8.71 -9.96
N ASN A 181 -3.17 -8.77 -10.46
CA ASN A 181 -4.23 -9.61 -9.88
C ASN A 181 -4.80 -10.71 -10.79
N ASN A 182 -4.64 -10.61 -12.12
CA ASN A 182 -5.39 -11.45 -13.05
C ASN A 182 -4.86 -12.89 -13.15
N ASP A 183 -3.57 -13.06 -13.46
CA ASP A 183 -2.97 -14.39 -13.62
C ASP A 183 -1.94 -14.67 -12.52
N ARG A 184 -2.27 -15.58 -11.61
CA ARG A 184 -1.40 -15.97 -10.49
C ARG A 184 -0.10 -16.65 -10.93
N ASN A 185 -0.03 -17.15 -12.17
CA ASN A 185 1.17 -17.76 -12.73
C ASN A 185 2.06 -16.73 -13.45
N SER A 186 1.57 -15.52 -13.69
CA SER A 186 2.34 -14.46 -14.32
C SER A 186 3.46 -13.94 -13.41
N ASP A 187 4.58 -13.58 -14.03
CA ASP A 187 5.68 -12.91 -13.34
C ASP A 187 5.33 -11.50 -12.86
N ASP A 188 4.23 -10.93 -13.33
CA ASP A 188 3.72 -9.65 -12.85
C ASP A 188 2.76 -9.76 -11.65
N PHE A 189 2.28 -10.96 -11.32
CA PHE A 189 1.41 -11.16 -10.17
C PHE A 189 2.10 -10.77 -8.87
N SER A 190 1.43 -9.97 -8.04
CA SER A 190 1.93 -9.61 -6.72
C SER A 190 0.85 -8.99 -5.83
N PRO A 191 0.80 -9.33 -4.52
CA PRO A 191 -0.28 -8.92 -3.62
C PRO A 191 -0.10 -7.50 -3.05
N VAL A 192 0.28 -6.54 -3.89
CA VAL A 192 0.61 -5.17 -3.47
C VAL A 192 -0.57 -4.48 -2.78
N PHE A 193 -1.76 -4.54 -3.38
CA PHE A 193 -2.97 -3.96 -2.79
C PHE A 193 -3.43 -4.71 -1.53
N LEU A 194 -3.29 -6.04 -1.52
CA LEU A 194 -3.59 -6.85 -0.33
C LEU A 194 -2.69 -6.46 0.86
N GLN A 195 -1.39 -6.23 0.63
CA GLN A 195 -0.49 -5.75 1.68
C GLN A 195 -0.89 -4.39 2.25
N PHE A 196 -1.42 -3.50 1.40
CA PHE A 196 -1.99 -2.23 1.86
C PHE A 196 -3.18 -2.48 2.79
N LEU A 197 -4.14 -3.31 2.38
CA LEU A 197 -5.31 -3.62 3.20
C LEU A 197 -4.92 -4.30 4.53
N ASP A 198 -3.93 -5.20 4.52
CA ASP A 198 -3.42 -5.84 5.74
C ASP A 198 -2.72 -4.84 6.69
N ALA A 199 -1.98 -3.88 6.13
CA ALA A 199 -1.42 -2.78 6.92
C ALA A 199 -2.53 -1.95 7.58
N ILE A 200 -3.62 -1.64 6.87
CA ILE A 200 -4.78 -0.94 7.45
C ILE A 200 -5.50 -1.80 8.49
N HIS A 201 -5.64 -3.10 8.25
CA HIS A 201 -6.15 -4.05 9.25
C HIS A 201 -5.34 -3.98 10.55
N SER A 202 -4.01 -4.05 10.47
CA SER A 202 -3.11 -3.95 11.62
C SER A 202 -3.22 -2.59 12.35
N ILE A 203 -3.27 -1.47 11.61
CA ILE A 203 -3.40 -0.13 12.20
C ILE A 203 -4.76 0.01 12.90
N ARG A 204 -5.87 -0.35 12.23
CA ARG A 204 -7.23 -0.31 12.78
C ARG A 204 -7.33 -1.11 14.06
N ALA A 205 -6.69 -2.28 14.10
CA ALA A 205 -6.72 -3.17 15.27
C ALA A 205 -6.10 -2.54 16.54
N THR A 206 -5.25 -1.52 16.41
CA THR A 206 -4.70 -0.75 17.54
C THR A 206 -5.57 0.45 17.94
N ARG A 207 -6.49 0.90 17.06
CA ARG A 207 -7.36 2.07 17.23
C ARG A 207 -8.75 1.79 16.63
N PRO A 208 -9.49 0.80 17.16
CA PRO A 208 -10.69 0.27 16.51
C PRO A 208 -11.78 1.32 16.29
N ASN A 209 -11.94 2.26 17.23
CA ASN A 209 -12.99 3.28 17.16
C ASN A 209 -12.65 4.47 16.25
N HIS A 210 -11.42 4.60 15.74
CA HIS A 210 -11.03 5.79 14.94
C HIS A 210 -11.18 5.61 13.43
N PHE A 211 -11.81 4.52 13.00
CA PHE A 211 -12.14 4.22 11.62
C PHE A 211 -13.65 4.00 11.51
N GLU A 212 -14.28 4.75 10.60
CA GLU A 212 -15.72 4.62 10.34
C GLU A 212 -16.01 3.31 9.63
N PHE A 213 -15.10 2.83 8.79
CA PHE A 213 -15.23 1.52 8.18
C PHE A 213 -14.74 0.40 9.10
N ASN A 214 -15.40 -0.74 9.02
CA ASN A 214 -15.05 -1.94 9.78
C ASN A 214 -14.20 -2.93 8.95
N GLU A 215 -13.95 -4.12 9.49
CA GLU A 215 -13.17 -5.15 8.79
C GLU A 215 -13.87 -5.74 7.57
N GLU A 216 -15.21 -5.77 7.56
CA GLU A 216 -15.98 -6.30 6.43
C GLU A 216 -15.64 -5.55 5.15
N LEU A 217 -15.38 -4.24 5.23
CA LEU A 217 -14.97 -3.47 4.07
C LEU A 217 -13.61 -3.95 3.55
N LEU A 218 -12.64 -4.14 4.44
CA LEU A 218 -11.29 -4.59 4.07
C LEU A 218 -11.33 -5.99 3.45
N LEU A 219 -12.10 -6.92 4.04
CA LEU A 219 -12.29 -8.27 3.53
C LEU A 219 -12.99 -8.27 2.17
N TYR A 220 -14.03 -7.46 2.02
CA TYR A 220 -14.76 -7.31 0.77
C TYR A 220 -13.86 -6.79 -0.34
N LEU A 221 -13.08 -5.74 -0.08
CA LEU A 221 -12.13 -5.19 -1.06
C LEU A 221 -11.02 -6.17 -1.41
N ALA A 222 -10.49 -6.90 -0.43
CA ALA A 222 -9.45 -7.90 -0.65
C ALA A 222 -9.91 -9.04 -1.59
N ASN A 223 -11.21 -9.35 -1.61
CA ASN A 223 -11.81 -10.29 -2.57
C ASN A 223 -12.19 -9.61 -3.90
N ALA A 224 -12.74 -8.40 -3.84
CA ALA A 224 -13.23 -7.66 -5.00
C ALA A 224 -12.15 -7.41 -6.06
N VAL A 225 -10.89 -7.23 -5.65
CA VAL A 225 -9.78 -7.02 -6.59
C VAL A 225 -9.42 -8.25 -7.43
N TYR A 226 -9.84 -9.44 -7.01
CA TYR A 226 -9.61 -10.70 -7.73
C TYR A 226 -10.88 -11.22 -8.43
N SER A 227 -12.05 -10.63 -8.16
CA SER A 227 -13.32 -11.19 -8.60
C SER A 227 -13.65 -10.91 -10.06
N GLY A 228 -12.92 -9.99 -10.71
CA GLY A 228 -13.23 -9.56 -12.08
C GLY A 228 -14.65 -8.99 -12.23
N ARG A 229 -15.23 -8.41 -11.16
CA ARG A 229 -16.62 -7.90 -11.13
C ARG A 229 -16.73 -6.38 -11.15
N TYR A 230 -15.68 -5.67 -10.75
CA TYR A 230 -15.73 -4.22 -10.56
C TYR A 230 -14.73 -3.53 -11.46
N CYS A 231 -15.21 -2.64 -12.33
CA CYS A 231 -14.40 -1.91 -13.32
C CYS A 231 -13.25 -1.12 -12.69
N ASN A 232 -13.40 -0.72 -11.43
CA ASN A 232 -12.39 -0.03 -10.63
C ASN A 232 -11.03 -0.75 -10.68
N PHE A 233 -11.03 -2.09 -10.67
CA PHE A 233 -9.82 -2.93 -10.54
C PHE A 233 -9.47 -3.74 -11.81
N MET A 234 -10.07 -3.43 -12.98
CA MET A 234 -9.93 -4.27 -14.18
C MET A 234 -8.84 -3.87 -15.17
N PHE A 235 -8.22 -2.71 -14.98
CA PHE A 235 -7.27 -2.15 -15.94
C PHE A 235 -6.06 -1.56 -15.21
N ASN A 236 -5.01 -1.29 -15.97
CA ASN A 236 -3.73 -0.85 -15.40
C ASN A 236 -3.61 0.66 -15.22
N ASP A 237 -4.43 1.45 -15.92
CA ASP A 237 -4.37 2.91 -15.85
C ASP A 237 -5.72 3.56 -16.18
N SER A 238 -5.85 4.85 -15.84
CA SER A 238 -7.06 5.64 -16.07
C SER A 238 -7.41 5.79 -17.55
N ARG A 239 -6.42 5.82 -18.45
CA ARG A 239 -6.62 5.92 -19.90
C ARG A 239 -7.26 4.64 -20.44
N GLN A 240 -6.81 3.46 -19.98
CA GLN A 240 -7.40 2.17 -20.34
C GLN A 240 -8.85 2.08 -19.84
N ARG A 241 -9.14 2.50 -18.60
CA ARG A 241 -10.51 2.54 -18.08
C ARG A 241 -11.43 3.41 -18.93
N LYS A 242 -11.01 4.65 -19.23
CA LYS A 242 -11.79 5.58 -20.07
C LYS A 242 -12.03 5.05 -21.47
N LYS A 243 -11.00 4.48 -22.12
CA LYS A 243 -11.14 3.90 -23.47
C LYS A 243 -12.14 2.74 -23.54
N ASN A 244 -12.27 1.98 -22.45
CA ASN A 244 -13.19 0.84 -22.39
C ASN A 244 -14.54 1.20 -21.77
N GLN A 245 -14.74 2.42 -21.27
CA GLN A 245 -15.93 2.82 -20.53
C GLN A 245 -17.24 2.57 -21.29
N THR A 246 -17.32 2.97 -22.55
CA THR A 246 -18.53 2.77 -23.37
C THR A 246 -18.87 1.30 -23.59
N LYS A 247 -17.84 0.45 -23.79
CA LYS A 247 -17.99 -1.01 -23.91
C LYS A 247 -18.43 -1.63 -22.57
N LEU A 248 -17.97 -1.09 -21.45
CA LEU A 248 -18.33 -1.54 -20.10
C LEU A 248 -19.77 -1.13 -19.76
N GLU A 249 -20.21 0.06 -20.16
CA GLU A 249 -21.57 0.58 -19.95
C GLU A 249 -22.60 -0.17 -20.80
N SER A 250 -22.28 -0.47 -22.07
CA SER A 250 -23.20 -1.13 -23.00
C SER A 250 -23.48 -2.61 -22.67
N THR A 251 -22.61 -3.25 -21.87
CA THR A 251 -22.73 -4.68 -21.56
C THR A 251 -23.48 -4.97 -20.26
N GLN A 252 -23.91 -3.93 -19.52
CA GLN A 252 -24.38 -4.04 -18.11
C GLN A 252 -23.41 -4.84 -17.21
N ALA A 253 -22.18 -5.09 -17.68
CA ALA A 253 -21.33 -6.13 -17.14
C ALA A 253 -20.54 -5.68 -15.91
N PHE A 254 -20.56 -4.39 -15.55
CA PHE A 254 -19.70 -3.89 -14.49
C PHE A 254 -20.38 -2.91 -13.53
N SER A 255 -20.53 -3.37 -12.29
CA SER A 255 -20.85 -2.52 -11.14
C SER A 255 -19.63 -1.73 -10.68
N ASN A 256 -19.82 -0.50 -10.26
CA ASN A 256 -18.82 0.23 -9.48
C ASN A 256 -18.80 -0.36 -8.05
N VAL A 257 -17.61 -0.71 -7.54
CA VAL A 257 -17.48 -1.32 -6.21
C VAL A 257 -18.06 -0.43 -5.12
N TRP A 258 -17.96 0.89 -5.29
CA TRP A 258 -18.48 1.86 -4.33
C TRP A 258 -20.00 1.91 -4.30
N THR A 259 -20.67 1.69 -5.44
CA THR A 259 -22.13 1.57 -5.45
C THR A 259 -22.57 0.46 -4.50
N HIS A 260 -21.95 -0.71 -4.58
CA HIS A 260 -22.25 -1.81 -3.64
C HIS A 260 -21.93 -1.43 -2.20
N VAL A 261 -20.78 -0.81 -1.94
CA VAL A 261 -20.37 -0.39 -0.60
C VAL A 261 -21.38 0.57 0.02
N PHE A 262 -21.80 1.60 -0.72
CA PHE A 262 -22.74 2.60 -0.20
C PHE A 262 -24.18 2.08 -0.12
N SER A 263 -24.62 1.21 -1.04
CA SER A 263 -25.92 0.54 -0.93
C SER A 263 -26.00 -0.43 0.27
N ASN A 264 -24.86 -0.91 0.77
CA ASN A 264 -24.78 -1.79 1.93
C ASN A 264 -23.98 -1.15 3.08
N ARG A 265 -24.12 0.18 3.24
CA ARG A 265 -23.29 0.97 4.16
C ARG A 265 -23.26 0.40 5.58
N ASP A 266 -24.39 -0.08 6.10
CA ASP A 266 -24.50 -0.60 7.46
C ASP A 266 -23.60 -1.82 7.70
N LYS A 267 -23.40 -2.66 6.67
CA LYS A 267 -22.48 -3.80 6.75
C LYS A 267 -21.02 -3.37 6.91
N PHE A 268 -20.65 -2.23 6.33
CA PHE A 268 -19.27 -1.78 6.23
C PHE A 268 -18.90 -0.71 7.27
N THR A 269 -19.88 -0.25 8.06
CA THR A 269 -19.67 0.81 9.05
C THR A 269 -19.40 0.21 10.43
N ASN A 270 -18.52 0.86 11.18
CA ASN A 270 -18.24 0.58 12.58
C ASN A 270 -19.20 1.41 13.46
N GLY A 271 -20.11 0.75 14.16
CA GLY A 271 -21.06 1.41 15.05
C GLY A 271 -20.43 2.15 16.23
N ASN A 272 -19.19 1.79 16.60
CA ASN A 272 -18.41 2.44 17.66
C ASN A 272 -17.46 3.53 17.12
N TYR A 273 -17.71 4.04 15.92
CA TYR A 273 -16.85 5.06 15.32
C TYR A 273 -16.89 6.38 16.11
N GLU A 274 -15.73 6.79 16.57
CA GLU A 274 -15.46 8.07 17.21
C GLU A 274 -14.44 8.84 16.37
N ARG A 275 -14.88 9.97 15.82
CA ARG A 275 -14.05 10.82 14.99
C ARG A 275 -12.90 11.40 15.82
N PHE A 276 -11.68 11.01 15.49
CA PHE A 276 -10.46 11.54 16.09
C PHE A 276 -9.69 12.38 15.06
N ASN A 277 -9.79 13.70 15.16
CA ASN A 277 -9.28 14.62 14.15
C ASN A 277 -7.74 14.73 14.09
N GLN A 278 -7.03 14.29 15.13
CA GLN A 278 -5.56 14.34 15.16
C GLN A 278 -4.94 13.18 14.40
N SER A 279 -3.65 13.30 14.08
CA SER A 279 -2.89 12.24 13.43
C SER A 279 -2.77 10.98 14.31
N LEU A 280 -2.76 9.82 13.68
CA LEU A 280 -2.52 8.54 14.32
C LEU A 280 -1.05 8.15 14.24
N TRP A 281 -0.51 7.70 15.37
CA TRP A 281 0.89 7.27 15.50
C TRP A 281 0.94 5.80 15.95
N PRO A 282 0.77 4.84 15.02
CA PRO A 282 0.83 3.41 15.35
C PRO A 282 2.22 3.03 15.85
N SER A 283 2.27 1.99 16.69
CA SER A 283 3.53 1.46 17.22
C SER A 283 4.44 1.02 16.08
N ARG A 284 5.73 1.37 16.21
CA ARG A 284 6.78 0.92 15.27
C ARG A 284 7.30 -0.48 15.59
N SER A 285 6.71 -1.19 16.55
CA SER A 285 7.07 -2.56 16.90
C SER A 285 6.38 -3.56 15.98
N ILE A 286 7.10 -4.61 15.57
CA ILE A 286 6.50 -5.72 14.81
C ILE A 286 5.38 -6.42 15.59
N LYS A 287 5.42 -6.37 16.93
CA LYS A 287 4.38 -6.93 17.81
C LYS A 287 3.00 -6.27 17.63
N ALA A 288 2.95 -5.08 17.03
CA ALA A 288 1.69 -4.41 16.71
C ALA A 288 1.08 -4.86 15.38
N VAL A 289 1.83 -5.57 14.54
CA VAL A 289 1.31 -6.15 13.29
C VAL A 289 0.57 -7.43 13.63
N ARG A 290 -0.69 -7.51 13.21
CA ARG A 290 -1.56 -8.65 13.52
C ARG A 290 -1.72 -9.52 12.28
N PHE A 291 -1.56 -10.83 12.45
CA PHE A 291 -1.93 -11.79 11.42
C PHE A 291 -3.44 -11.71 11.13
N TRP A 292 -3.81 -11.47 9.88
CA TRP A 292 -5.20 -11.27 9.46
C TRP A 292 -5.94 -12.60 9.31
N LYS A 293 -6.22 -13.25 10.45
CA LYS A 293 -6.87 -14.58 10.52
C LYS A 293 -8.11 -14.67 9.64
N ARG A 294 -9.03 -13.70 9.73
CA ARG A 294 -10.29 -13.71 8.96
C ARG A 294 -10.09 -13.74 7.45
N TYR A 295 -9.02 -13.13 6.93
CA TYR A 295 -8.72 -13.17 5.50
C TYR A 295 -7.99 -14.45 5.10
N PHE A 296 -6.94 -14.82 5.83
CA PHE A 296 -6.08 -15.94 5.45
C PHE A 296 -6.68 -17.32 5.78
N TYR A 297 -7.55 -17.41 6.79
CA TYR A 297 -8.29 -18.62 7.14
C TYR A 297 -9.70 -18.68 6.55
N ARG A 298 -10.08 -17.79 5.63
CA ARG A 298 -11.45 -17.75 5.07
C ARG A 298 -11.89 -19.08 4.43
N ASP A 299 -10.95 -19.83 3.87
CA ASP A 299 -11.17 -21.13 3.23
C ASP A 299 -10.98 -22.31 4.23
N TYR A 300 -10.62 -22.00 5.49
CA TYR A 300 -10.35 -22.94 6.57
C TYR A 300 -11.04 -22.48 7.88
N PRO A 301 -12.39 -22.44 7.94
CA PRO A 301 -13.10 -21.85 9.09
C PRO A 301 -12.74 -22.48 10.44
N TYR A 302 -12.39 -23.76 10.45
CA TYR A 302 -11.95 -24.50 11.65
C TYR A 302 -10.66 -23.93 12.28
N LEU A 303 -9.89 -23.12 11.55
CA LEU A 303 -8.68 -22.45 12.09
C LEU A 303 -8.99 -21.11 12.77
N LEU A 304 -10.22 -20.58 12.67
CA LEU A 304 -10.57 -19.29 13.28
C LEU A 304 -10.62 -19.37 14.82
N ASP A 305 -10.90 -20.55 15.36
CA ASP A 305 -11.03 -20.81 16.80
C ASP A 305 -9.69 -21.18 17.48
N LEU A 306 -8.62 -21.35 16.70
CA LEU A 306 -7.23 -21.50 17.15
C LEU A 306 -6.56 -20.13 17.29
#